data_AF-A0A0Q3M0U5-F1
#
_entry.id   AF-A0A0Q3M0U5-F1
#
_cell.length_a   1.000
_cell.length_b   1.000
_cell.length_c   1.000
_cell.angle_alpha   90.00
_cell.angle_beta   90.00
_cell.angle_gamma   90.00
#
_symmetry.space_group_name_H-M   'P 1'
#
loop_
_entity.id
_entity.type
_entity.pdbx_description
1 polymer ?
#
loop_
_entity_poly.entity_id
_entity_poly.type
_entity_poly.pdbx_seq_one_letter_code
_entity_poly.pdbx_strand_id
1 'polypeptide(L)'
;MLEGIEEDPAAAFLAQQENEIAGIENDEGYNILENGEVPAELQIPEGLHPGAVNRVVNGEVYQESNGTNDSAAATCQVDGLQSEPESIRKWRDEQKERLEQLDANSRKQEAEWKEKAIKELEEWYARQDEKLQKTKASNSQLGNEYDQK
;
A
#
# COMPACT_ATOMS: atom_id res chain seq x y z
N MET A 1 -18.45 11.30 -33.98
CA MET A 1 -17.06 11.15 -34.43
C MET A 1 -16.17 11.37 -33.22
N LEU A 2 -15.26 10.41 -33.02
CA LEU A 2 -14.11 10.30 -32.11
C LEU A 2 -13.54 11.63 -31.56
N GLU A 3 -13.37 11.74 -30.24
CA GLU A 3 -12.17 11.43 -29.43
C GLU A 3 -11.26 12.65 -29.26
N GLY A 4 -11.38 13.25 -28.07
CA GLY A 4 -10.41 14.13 -27.47
C GLY A 4 -10.47 13.84 -25.98
N ILE A 5 -10.05 12.63 -25.60
CA ILE A 5 -9.78 12.31 -24.20
C ILE A 5 -8.63 13.25 -23.83
N GLU A 6 -8.93 14.26 -23.04
CA GLU A 6 -7.93 15.04 -22.34
C GLU A 6 -7.27 14.06 -21.37
N GLU A 7 -6.21 13.39 -21.84
CA GLU A 7 -5.42 12.44 -21.07
C GLU A 7 -4.87 13.18 -19.86
N ASP A 8 -5.43 12.88 -18.70
CA ASP A 8 -4.91 13.31 -17.42
C ASP A 8 -3.42 12.94 -17.37
N PRO A 9 -2.50 13.90 -17.18
CA PRO A 9 -1.07 13.60 -17.07
C PRO A 9 -0.77 12.59 -15.96
N ALA A 10 -1.63 12.47 -14.94
CA ALA A 10 -1.54 11.42 -13.93
C ALA A 10 -1.94 10.04 -14.48
N ALA A 11 -2.93 9.96 -15.38
CA ALA A 11 -3.32 8.71 -16.04
C ALA A 11 -2.22 8.20 -16.99
N ALA A 12 -1.55 9.11 -17.73
CA ALA A 12 -0.40 8.75 -18.56
C ALA A 12 0.77 8.18 -17.73
N PHE A 13 1.02 8.74 -16.53
CA PHE A 13 2.06 8.25 -15.62
C PHE A 13 1.73 6.86 -15.03
N LEU A 14 0.46 6.62 -14.67
CA LEU A 14 0.01 5.32 -14.17
C LEU A 14 0.08 4.24 -15.25
N ALA A 15 -0.34 4.55 -16.47
CA ALA A 15 -0.23 3.63 -17.61
C ALA A 15 1.23 3.31 -17.96
N GLN A 16 2.13 4.29 -17.82
CA GLN A 16 3.57 4.07 -18.01
C GLN A 16 4.16 3.13 -16.94
N GLN A 17 3.76 3.26 -15.66
CA GLN A 17 4.21 2.36 -14.59
C GLN A 17 3.63 0.95 -14.70
N GLU A 18 2.38 0.79 -15.15
CA GLU A 18 1.79 -0.54 -15.37
C GLU A 18 2.57 -1.34 -16.43
N ASN A 19 3.05 -0.69 -17.50
CA ASN A 19 3.87 -1.36 -18.52
C ASN A 19 5.29 -1.69 -18.02
N GLU A 20 5.83 -0.94 -17.06
CA GLU A 20 7.13 -1.20 -16.41
C GLU A 20 7.07 -2.41 -15.46
N ILE A 21 5.95 -2.59 -14.74
CA ILE A 21 5.72 -3.73 -13.83
C ILE A 21 5.46 -5.06 -14.57
N ALA A 22 4.85 -5.01 -15.75
CA ALA A 22 4.58 -6.21 -16.55
C ALA A 22 5.86 -6.90 -17.08
N GLY A 23 7.01 -6.21 -17.09
CA GLY A 23 8.30 -6.78 -17.50
C GLY A 23 8.99 -7.62 -16.43
N ILE A 24 8.63 -7.46 -15.16
CA ILE A 24 9.32 -8.10 -14.02
C ILE A 24 8.80 -9.52 -13.74
N GLU A 25 7.62 -9.88 -14.25
CA GLU A 25 7.01 -11.20 -14.03
C GLU A 25 7.62 -12.31 -14.92
N ASN A 26 8.42 -11.93 -15.93
CA ASN A 26 9.08 -12.87 -16.86
C ASN A 26 10.60 -12.96 -16.68
N ASP A 27 11.22 -12.19 -15.78
CA ASP A 27 12.66 -12.31 -15.53
C ASP A 27 12.89 -13.34 -14.41
N GLU A 28 13.72 -14.33 -14.71
CA GLU A 28 13.96 -15.59 -14.01
C GLU A 28 14.58 -15.45 -12.59
N GLY A 29 14.29 -14.37 -11.87
CA GLY A 29 14.85 -14.02 -10.56
C GLY A 29 14.23 -14.75 -9.36
N TYR A 30 13.15 -15.50 -9.54
CA TYR A 30 12.57 -16.32 -8.46
C TYR A 30 13.43 -17.54 -8.05
N ASN A 31 14.53 -17.82 -8.78
CA ASN A 31 15.46 -18.91 -8.45
C ASN A 31 16.53 -18.53 -7.39
N ILE A 32 16.61 -17.27 -6.94
CA ILE A 32 17.68 -16.82 -6.03
C ILE A 32 17.43 -17.22 -4.57
N LEU A 33 16.18 -17.52 -4.18
CA LEU A 33 15.85 -17.85 -2.79
C LEU A 33 16.15 -19.31 -2.39
N GLU A 34 16.58 -20.18 -3.31
CA GLU A 34 16.90 -21.58 -2.98
C GLU A 34 18.28 -21.75 -2.30
N ASN A 35 19.20 -20.78 -2.45
CA ASN A 35 20.56 -20.90 -1.89
C ASN A 35 20.90 -19.87 -0.78
N GLY A 36 19.97 -18.98 -0.43
CA GLY A 36 20.10 -18.12 0.77
C GLY A 36 21.23 -17.08 0.73
N GLU A 37 21.70 -16.67 -0.45
CA GLU A 37 22.75 -15.65 -0.58
C GLU A 37 22.17 -14.33 -1.11
N VAL A 38 22.29 -13.28 -0.31
CA VAL A 38 21.85 -11.93 -0.66
C VAL A 38 22.90 -11.23 -1.54
N PRO A 39 22.49 -10.54 -2.63
CA PRO A 39 23.43 -9.83 -3.50
C PRO A 39 24.13 -8.68 -2.75
N ALA A 40 25.40 -8.47 -3.09
CA ALA A 40 26.28 -7.50 -2.45
C ALA A 40 25.75 -6.05 -2.52
N GLU A 41 24.82 -5.73 -3.43
CA GLU A 41 24.16 -4.42 -3.50
C GLU A 41 23.29 -4.06 -2.27
N LEU A 42 22.85 -5.04 -1.45
CA LEU A 42 22.08 -4.77 -0.23
C LEU A 42 22.94 -4.68 1.04
N GLN A 43 24.26 -4.81 0.92
CA GLN A 43 25.17 -4.67 2.04
C GLN A 43 25.35 -3.18 2.35
N ILE A 44 24.59 -2.68 3.32
CA ILE A 44 24.74 -1.31 3.85
C ILE A 44 26.17 -1.17 4.38
N PRO A 45 26.98 -0.19 3.91
CA PRO A 45 28.30 0.01 4.47
C PRO A 45 28.18 0.42 5.93
N GLU A 46 28.89 -0.33 6.77
CA GLU A 46 28.91 -0.21 8.22
C GLU A 46 29.55 1.14 8.61
N GLY A 47 28.71 2.17 8.78
CA GLY A 47 29.21 3.50 9.12
C GLY A 47 28.23 4.67 9.09
N LEU A 48 27.00 4.55 8.55
CA LEU A 48 26.03 5.65 8.57
C LEU A 48 24.92 5.39 9.61
N HIS A 49 25.14 5.96 10.80
CA HIS A 49 24.12 6.11 11.84
C HIS A 49 22.90 6.88 11.29
N PRO A 50 21.65 6.39 11.46
CA PRO A 50 20.44 7.02 10.93
C PRO A 50 19.99 8.20 11.81
N GLY A 51 20.91 9.12 12.11
CA GLY A 51 20.69 10.24 13.01
C GLY A 51 21.26 11.58 12.52
N ALA A 52 21.62 11.69 11.24
CA ALA A 52 22.25 12.89 10.69
C ALA A 52 21.51 13.50 9.48
N VAL A 53 20.19 13.29 9.38
CA VAL A 53 19.38 14.20 8.56
C VAL A 53 19.07 15.44 9.40
N ASN A 54 19.91 16.45 9.17
CA ASN A 54 19.69 17.82 9.62
C ASN A 54 18.26 18.25 9.29
N ARG A 55 17.42 18.28 10.32
CA ARG A 55 16.06 18.82 10.28
C ARG A 55 16.18 20.33 10.04
N VAL A 56 16.16 20.75 8.77
CA VAL A 56 15.93 22.17 8.44
C VAL A 56 14.49 22.46 8.81
N VAL A 57 14.32 22.91 10.06
CA VAL A 57 13.08 23.51 10.52
C VAL A 57 13.01 24.89 9.89
N ASN A 58 11.90 25.16 9.20
CA ASN A 58 11.59 26.48 8.64
C ASN A 58 11.55 27.50 9.79
N GLY A 59 12.61 28.28 9.97
CA GLY A 59 12.75 29.18 11.12
C GLY A 59 14.13 29.80 11.22
N GLU A 60 14.50 30.61 10.22
CA GLU A 60 15.63 31.52 10.38
C GLU A 60 15.26 32.63 11.38
N VAL A 61 16.10 32.70 12.41
CA VAL A 61 16.05 33.64 13.52
C VAL A 61 16.38 35.04 13.00
N TYR A 62 15.41 35.94 12.98
CA TYR A 62 15.67 37.37 12.93
C TYR A 62 16.02 37.85 14.33
N GLN A 63 17.27 38.29 14.51
CA GLN A 63 17.73 38.92 15.73
C GLN A 63 18.17 40.35 15.41
N GLU A 64 17.25 41.31 15.47
CA GLU A 64 17.62 42.72 15.68
C GLU A 64 16.49 43.57 16.30
N SER A 65 16.83 44.11 17.48
CA SER A 65 16.59 45.51 17.87
C SER A 65 15.20 45.95 18.39
N ASN A 66 15.12 46.04 19.73
CA ASN A 66 14.34 46.96 20.58
C ASN A 66 13.24 47.83 19.93
N GLY A 67 11.98 47.55 20.30
CA GLY A 67 10.85 48.47 20.18
C GLY A 67 9.58 47.90 20.84
N THR A 68 9.16 48.51 21.96
CA THR A 68 7.82 48.43 22.59
C THR A 68 7.13 47.06 22.71
N ASN A 69 7.13 46.54 23.93
CA ASN A 69 6.49 45.30 24.36
C ASN A 69 4.94 45.41 24.50
N ASP A 70 4.23 45.89 23.46
CA ASP A 70 2.76 45.92 23.42
C ASP A 70 2.16 45.24 22.18
N SER A 71 3.00 44.69 21.28
CA SER A 71 2.51 43.93 20.11
C SER A 71 1.78 42.65 20.51
N ALA A 72 2.14 42.02 21.63
CA ALA A 72 1.50 40.79 22.10
C ALA A 72 0.09 41.03 22.71
N ALA A 73 -0.14 42.18 23.34
CA ALA A 73 -1.45 42.52 23.90
C ALA A 73 -2.46 42.94 22.82
N ALA A 74 -1.98 43.53 21.72
CA ALA A 74 -2.81 43.88 20.56
C ALA A 74 -3.17 42.66 19.70
N THR A 75 -2.27 41.68 19.58
CA THR A 75 -2.53 40.45 18.80
C THR A 75 -3.47 39.47 19.52
N CYS A 76 -3.44 39.40 20.85
CA CYS A 76 -4.41 38.60 21.62
C CYS A 76 -5.86 39.10 21.45
N GLN A 77 -6.08 40.39 21.19
CA GLN A 77 -7.43 40.93 20.96
C GLN A 77 -7.97 40.60 19.56
N VAL A 78 -7.08 40.38 18.58
CA VAL A 78 -7.44 39.96 17.21
C VAL A 78 -7.77 38.46 17.16
N ASP A 79 -7.09 37.66 17.98
CA ASP A 79 -7.28 36.20 18.05
C ASP A 79 -8.66 35.79 18.58
N GLY A 80 -9.28 36.62 19.43
CA GLY A 80 -10.64 36.40 19.94
C GLY A 80 -11.78 36.81 18.97
N LEU A 81 -11.48 37.58 17.93
CA LEU A 81 -12.46 38.13 16.98
C LEU A 81 -12.43 37.45 15.60
N GLN A 82 -11.36 36.72 15.28
CA GLN A 82 -11.30 35.83 14.13
C GLN A 82 -11.58 34.40 14.58
N SER A 83 -12.86 34.10 14.82
CA SER A 83 -13.35 32.73 14.69
C SER A 83 -12.68 32.06 13.49
N GLU A 84 -12.16 30.83 13.64
CA GLU A 84 -11.52 30.11 12.53
C GLU A 84 -12.33 30.34 11.24
N PRO A 85 -11.70 30.77 10.14
CA PRO A 85 -12.41 30.98 8.89
C PRO A 85 -13.21 29.71 8.57
N GLU A 86 -14.51 29.83 8.33
CA GLU A 86 -15.39 28.69 8.00
C GLU A 86 -14.83 27.83 6.85
N SER A 87 -14.02 28.42 5.97
CA SER A 87 -13.28 27.71 4.92
C SER A 87 -12.25 26.70 5.46
N ILE A 88 -11.52 27.02 6.52
CA ILE A 88 -10.53 26.14 7.15
C ILE A 88 -11.24 24.99 7.86
N ARG A 89 -12.39 25.28 8.50
CA ARG A 89 -13.22 24.26 9.13
C ARG A 89 -13.74 23.25 8.11
N LYS A 90 -14.36 23.73 7.04
CA LYS A 90 -14.84 22.88 5.93
C LYS A 90 -13.71 22.04 5.34
N TRP A 91 -12.55 22.64 5.11
CA TRP A 91 -11.40 21.91 4.59
C TRP A 91 -10.94 20.77 5.52
N ARG A 92 -10.90 20.99 6.84
CA ARG A 92 -10.56 19.92 7.80
C ARG A 92 -11.59 18.80 7.80
N ASP A 93 -12.88 19.14 7.72
CA ASP A 93 -13.96 18.16 7.67
C ASP A 93 -13.89 17.34 6.37
N GLU A 94 -13.68 17.98 5.23
CA GLU A 94 -13.49 17.33 3.92
C GLU A 94 -12.24 16.44 3.90
N GLN A 95 -11.12 16.88 4.48
CA GLN A 95 -9.90 16.06 4.56
C GLN A 95 -10.11 14.84 5.46
N LYS A 96 -10.81 15.00 6.59
CA LYS A 96 -11.13 13.89 7.48
C LYS A 96 -12.05 12.89 6.77
N GLU A 97 -13.09 13.36 6.09
CA GLU A 97 -14.00 12.50 5.34
C GLU A 97 -13.27 11.75 4.23
N ARG A 98 -12.42 12.42 3.46
CA ARG A 98 -11.62 11.78 2.41
C ARG A 98 -10.69 10.70 2.96
N LEU A 99 -10.08 10.94 4.13
CA LEU A 99 -9.23 9.96 4.79
C LEU A 99 -10.04 8.75 5.26
N GLU A 100 -11.21 8.98 5.88
CA GLU A 100 -12.09 7.91 6.34
C GLU A 100 -12.62 7.06 5.17
N GLN A 101 -12.94 7.67 4.03
CA GLN A 101 -13.33 6.96 2.82
C GLN A 101 -12.20 6.08 2.28
N LEU A 102 -10.96 6.57 2.30
CA LEU A 102 -9.79 5.82 1.86
C LEU A 102 -9.54 4.61 2.77
N ASP A 103 -9.59 4.80 4.08
CA ASP A 103 -9.46 3.74 5.08
C ASP A 103 -10.56 2.68 4.92
N ALA A 104 -11.82 3.11 4.70
CA ALA A 104 -12.94 2.21 4.48
C ALA A 104 -12.80 1.40 3.19
N ASN A 105 -12.35 2.03 2.11
CA ASN A 105 -12.09 1.35 0.84
C ASN A 105 -10.97 0.31 0.99
N SER A 106 -9.86 0.70 1.63
CA SER A 106 -8.73 -0.19 1.88
C SER A 106 -9.15 -1.43 2.67
N ARG A 107 -9.88 -1.26 3.78
CA ARG A 107 -10.40 -2.38 4.59
C ARG A 107 -11.32 -3.30 3.80
N LYS A 108 -12.16 -2.72 2.93
CA LYS A 108 -13.06 -3.49 2.08
C LYS A 108 -12.29 -4.35 1.07
N GLN A 109 -11.32 -3.76 0.37
CA GLN A 109 -10.49 -4.49 -0.59
C GLN A 109 -9.67 -5.61 0.09
N GLU A 110 -9.08 -5.31 1.25
CA GLU A 110 -8.35 -6.32 2.03
C GLU A 110 -9.26 -7.49 2.42
N ALA A 111 -10.47 -7.21 2.90
CA ALA A 111 -11.43 -8.25 3.26
C ALA A 111 -11.85 -9.09 2.06
N GLU A 112 -12.15 -8.46 0.92
CA GLU A 112 -12.53 -9.15 -0.31
C GLU A 112 -11.40 -10.04 -0.85
N TRP A 113 -10.15 -9.54 -0.85
CA TRP A 113 -9.00 -10.34 -1.29
C TRP A 113 -8.71 -11.49 -0.34
N LYS A 114 -8.85 -11.28 0.97
CA LYS A 114 -8.70 -12.33 1.96
C LYS A 114 -9.75 -13.42 1.81
N GLU A 115 -11.02 -13.05 1.62
CA GLU A 115 -12.10 -14.01 1.38
C GLU A 115 -11.87 -14.80 0.10
N LYS A 116 -11.45 -14.11 -0.99
CA LYS A 116 -11.12 -14.77 -2.26
C LYS A 116 -9.99 -15.78 -2.11
N ALA A 117 -8.91 -15.42 -1.40
CA ALA A 117 -7.78 -16.30 -1.16
C ALA A 117 -8.18 -17.54 -0.34
N ILE A 118 -9.00 -17.37 0.71
CA ILE A 118 -9.51 -18.48 1.52
C ILE A 118 -10.34 -19.43 0.65
N LYS A 119 -11.28 -18.89 -0.12
CA LYS A 119 -12.14 -19.69 -0.99
C LYS A 119 -11.35 -20.48 -2.02
N GLU A 120 -10.37 -19.87 -2.66
CA GLU A 120 -9.52 -20.55 -3.65
C GLU A 120 -8.70 -21.68 -3.02
N LEU A 121 -8.22 -21.49 -1.79
CA LEU A 121 -7.51 -22.52 -1.03
C LEU A 121 -8.43 -23.69 -0.64
N GLU A 122 -9.64 -23.40 -0.19
CA GLU A 122 -10.65 -24.43 0.11
C GLU A 122 -11.02 -25.24 -1.14
N GLU A 123 -11.23 -24.58 -2.26
CA GLU A 123 -11.49 -25.23 -3.55
C GLU A 123 -10.32 -26.11 -4.00
N TRP A 124 -9.09 -25.68 -3.75
CA TRP A 124 -7.90 -26.47 -4.04
C TRP A 124 -7.84 -27.74 -3.19
N TYR A 125 -8.10 -27.64 -1.88
CA TYR A 125 -8.16 -28.80 -1.00
C TYR A 125 -9.28 -29.77 -1.37
N ALA A 126 -10.47 -29.26 -1.73
CA ALA A 126 -11.59 -30.09 -2.16
C ALA A 126 -11.24 -30.89 -3.43
N ARG A 127 -10.64 -30.23 -4.43
CA ARG A 127 -10.17 -30.88 -5.67
C ARG A 127 -9.09 -31.93 -5.38
N GLN A 128 -8.20 -31.66 -4.43
CA GLN A 128 -7.16 -32.61 -4.04
C GLN A 128 -7.75 -33.86 -3.39
N ASP A 129 -8.68 -33.70 -2.45
CA ASP A 129 -9.34 -34.82 -1.77
C ASP A 129 -10.14 -35.66 -2.76
N GLU A 130 -10.92 -35.04 -3.66
CA GLU A 130 -11.68 -35.75 -4.69
C GLU A 130 -10.75 -36.63 -5.55
N LYS A 131 -9.62 -36.08 -5.99
CA LYS A 131 -8.60 -36.82 -6.76
C LYS A 131 -8.04 -38.01 -5.97
N LEU A 132 -7.77 -37.82 -4.68
CA LEU A 132 -7.28 -38.87 -3.80
C LEU A 132 -8.33 -39.98 -3.60
N GLN A 133 -9.58 -39.62 -3.30
CA GLN A 133 -10.69 -40.56 -3.13
C GLN A 133 -10.94 -41.36 -4.39
N LYS A 134 -10.95 -40.71 -5.57
CA LYS A 134 -11.11 -41.38 -6.86
C LYS A 134 -9.99 -42.40 -7.12
N THR A 135 -8.76 -42.03 -6.80
CA THR A 135 -7.59 -42.92 -6.96
C THR A 135 -7.67 -44.11 -6.01
N LYS A 136 -8.03 -43.87 -4.75
CA LYS A 136 -8.22 -44.92 -3.74
C LYS A 136 -9.35 -45.88 -4.14
N ALA A 137 -10.50 -45.35 -4.56
CA ALA A 137 -11.63 -46.15 -5.01
C ALA A 137 -11.28 -47.02 -6.22
N SER A 138 -10.59 -46.45 -7.22
CA SER A 138 -10.12 -47.20 -8.39
C SER A 138 -9.19 -48.35 -7.99
N ASN A 139 -8.22 -48.10 -7.11
CA ASN A 139 -7.28 -49.12 -6.65
C ASN A 139 -7.97 -50.22 -5.84
N SER A 140 -8.94 -49.85 -4.98
CA SER A 140 -9.75 -50.83 -4.23
C SER A 140 -10.63 -51.68 -5.14
N GLN A 141 -11.25 -51.08 -6.17
CA GLN A 141 -12.05 -51.82 -7.15
C GLN A 141 -11.20 -52.80 -7.95
N LEU A 142 -10.03 -52.37 -8.42
CA LEU A 142 -9.07 -53.23 -9.11
C LEU A 142 -8.66 -54.43 -8.24
N GLY A 143 -8.27 -54.20 -6.99
CA GLY A 143 -7.91 -55.30 -6.07
C GLY A 143 -9.03 -56.31 -5.87
N ASN A 144 -10.26 -55.84 -5.64
CA ASN A 144 -11.43 -56.71 -5.48
C ASN A 144 -11.75 -57.52 -6.75
N GLU A 145 -11.48 -56.99 -7.96
CA GLU A 145 -11.67 -57.74 -9.21
C GLU A 145 -10.62 -58.86 -9.37
N TYR A 146 -9.38 -58.62 -8.95
CA TYR A 146 -8.33 -59.65 -8.97
C TYR A 146 -8.61 -60.78 -7.98
N ASP A 147 -9.15 -60.48 -6.81
CA ASP A 147 -9.47 -61.49 -5.79
C ASP A 147 -10.67 -62.40 -6.15
N GLN A 148 -11.46 -62.04 -7.17
CA GLN A 148 -12.63 -62.81 -7.63
C GLN A 148 -12.34 -63.75 -8.81
N LYS A 149 -11.12 -63.78 -9.35
CA LYS A 149 -10.71 -64.67 -10.46
C LYS A 149 -9.83 -65.82 -9.97
#